data_AF-M4VCX2-F1
#
_entry.id   AF-M4VCX2-F1
#
_cell.length_a   1.000
_cell.length_b   1.000
_cell.length_c   1.000
_cell.angle_alpha   90.00
_cell.angle_beta   90.00
_cell.angle_gamma   90.00
#
_symmetry.space_group_name_H-M   'P 1'
#
loop_
_entity.id
_entity.type
_entity.pdbx_description
1 polymer ?
#
loop_
_entity_poly.entity_id
_entity_poly.type
_entity_poly.pdbx_seq_one_letter_code
_entity_poly.pdbx_strand_id
1 'polypeptide(L)'
;MKPVSLNHTMIQMSQRLDAYLDARDAEIRQEESGHDEERALRAVDSLLAHLHKQALDAEIHFKRLEKQRGAKDPMAQIAADMMDSAKSAYLTRLLEAREDDAVQAAVKSMLLRLDEEREAELAETKQKFWDRLNAFHLRMRKQMEAEQHNADPSMALFAMMMMNGINAGLSAHNPFDGIQKQMRRQRTFAAAFAEASFGPQPGGSMSAFAGS
;
A
#
# COMPACT_ATOMS: atom_id res chain seq x y z
N MET A 1 30.89 -18.30 -16.64
CA MET A 1 29.85 -17.42 -16.03
C MET A 1 29.37 -16.47 -17.13
N LYS A 2 28.07 -16.44 -17.43
CA LYS A 2 27.51 -15.56 -18.49
C LYS A 2 27.47 -14.11 -17.96
N PRO A 3 27.93 -13.10 -18.71
CA PRO A 3 27.84 -11.71 -18.27
C PRO A 3 26.37 -11.31 -18.22
N VAL A 4 25.91 -10.91 -17.03
CA VAL A 4 24.56 -10.36 -16.85
C VAL A 4 24.53 -9.00 -17.54
N SER A 5 23.65 -8.84 -18.54
CA SER A 5 23.53 -7.55 -19.21
C SER A 5 23.04 -6.50 -18.21
N LEU A 6 23.55 -5.28 -18.32
CA LEU A 6 23.20 -4.16 -17.42
C LEU A 6 21.67 -3.98 -17.31
N ASN A 7 20.96 -4.21 -18.41
CA ASN A 7 19.49 -4.18 -18.45
C ASN A 7 18.85 -5.27 -17.57
N HIS A 8 19.43 -6.47 -17.52
CA HIS A 8 18.93 -7.56 -16.68
C HIS A 8 19.16 -7.29 -15.19
N THR A 9 20.34 -6.78 -14.82
CA THR A 9 20.62 -6.36 -13.44
C THR A 9 19.72 -5.21 -13.00
N MET A 10 19.43 -4.27 -13.90
CA MET A 10 18.49 -3.17 -13.64
C MET A 10 17.05 -3.63 -13.47
N ILE A 11 16.57 -4.57 -14.30
CA ILE A 11 15.24 -5.16 -14.15
C ILE A 11 15.13 -5.92 -12.82
N GLN A 12 16.19 -6.63 -12.42
CA GLN A 12 16.21 -7.33 -11.12
C GLN A 12 16.26 -6.38 -9.93
N MET A 13 17.01 -5.27 -10.03
CA MET A 13 17.09 -4.27 -8.97
C MET A 13 15.78 -3.50 -8.81
N SER A 14 15.11 -3.14 -9.90
CA SER A 14 13.78 -2.51 -9.86
C SER A 14 12.74 -3.42 -9.22
N GLN A 15 12.65 -4.67 -9.68
CA GLN A 15 11.71 -5.65 -9.11
C GLN A 15 11.94 -5.89 -7.61
N ARG A 16 13.20 -5.88 -7.17
CA ARG A 16 13.52 -6.00 -5.73
C ARG A 16 13.16 -4.74 -4.94
N LEU A 17 13.35 -3.56 -5.53
CA LEU A 17 12.95 -2.30 -4.91
C LEU A 17 11.43 -2.20 -4.77
N ASP A 18 10.68 -2.59 -5.80
CA ASP A 18 9.21 -2.63 -5.77
C ASP A 18 8.72 -3.56 -4.65
N ALA A 19 9.25 -4.78 -4.60
CA ALA A 19 8.90 -5.74 -3.55
C ALA A 19 9.26 -5.27 -2.13
N TYR A 20 10.37 -4.54 -1.97
CA TYR A 20 10.78 -4.00 -0.67
C TYR A 20 9.89 -2.83 -0.23
N LEU A 21 9.53 -1.94 -1.15
CA LEU A 21 8.63 -0.83 -0.87
C LEU A 21 7.22 -1.35 -0.54
N ASP A 22 6.69 -2.30 -1.31
CA ASP A 22 5.38 -2.87 -1.06
C ASP A 22 5.31 -3.64 0.28
N ALA A 23 6.37 -4.35 0.65
CA ALA A 23 6.46 -5.03 1.94
C ALA A 23 6.49 -4.05 3.13
N ARG A 24 7.28 -2.97 3.01
CA ARG A 24 7.38 -1.92 4.02
C ARG A 24 6.06 -1.16 4.16
N ASP A 25 5.38 -0.89 3.05
CA ASP A 25 4.09 -0.21 3.03
C ASP A 25 3.02 -1.09 3.72
N ALA A 26 3.04 -2.42 3.51
CA ALA A 26 2.13 -3.35 4.16
C ALA A 26 2.35 -3.44 5.69
N GLU A 27 3.61 -3.36 6.14
CA GLU A 27 3.98 -3.36 7.55
C GLU A 27 3.48 -2.09 8.26
N ILE A 28 3.69 -0.92 7.65
CA ILE A 28 3.19 0.37 8.16
C ILE A 28 1.65 0.37 8.28
N ARG A 29 0.95 -0.18 7.28
CA ARG A 29 -0.52 -0.30 7.32
C ARG A 29 -1.03 -1.15 8.49
N GLN A 30 -0.31 -2.20 8.88
CA GLN A 30 -0.73 -3.04 10.02
C GLN A 30 -0.57 -2.33 11.37
N GLU A 31 0.51 -1.58 11.56
CA GLU A 31 0.74 -0.86 12.83
C GLU A 31 -0.19 0.35 13.00
N GLU A 32 -0.49 1.07 11.91
CA GLU A 32 -1.34 2.27 11.97
C GLU A 32 -2.85 1.94 12.03
N SER A 33 -3.27 0.79 11.47
CA SER A 33 -4.66 0.35 11.40
C SER A 33 -5.40 0.41 12.76
N GLY A 34 -4.74 0.00 13.86
CA GLY A 34 -5.36 0.02 15.18
C GLY A 34 -5.57 1.42 15.76
N HIS A 35 -4.69 2.37 15.44
CA HIS A 35 -4.82 3.76 15.86
C HIS A 35 -5.76 4.57 14.96
N ASP A 36 -5.82 4.22 13.68
CA ASP A 36 -6.71 4.84 12.71
C ASP A 36 -8.17 4.45 12.95
N GLU A 37 -8.45 3.20 13.34
CA GLU A 37 -9.81 2.76 13.71
C GLU A 37 -10.35 3.55 14.92
N GLU A 38 -9.59 3.64 16.01
CA GLU A 38 -10.02 4.37 17.21
C GLU A 38 -10.20 5.88 16.92
N ARG A 39 -9.35 6.44 16.06
CA ARG A 39 -9.46 7.82 15.61
C ARG A 39 -10.69 8.05 14.75
N ALA A 40 -10.98 7.14 13.83
CA ALA A 40 -12.19 7.20 12.99
C ALA A 40 -13.46 7.01 13.85
N LEU A 41 -13.44 6.10 14.82
CA LEU A 41 -14.53 5.92 15.79
C LEU A 41 -14.83 7.21 16.55
N ARG A 42 -13.80 7.93 17.03
CA ARG A 42 -13.98 9.24 17.66
C ARG A 42 -14.46 10.32 16.69
N ALA A 43 -14.15 10.22 15.40
CA ALA A 43 -14.64 11.18 14.42
C ALA A 43 -16.13 10.98 14.11
N VAL A 44 -16.61 9.73 14.16
CA VAL A 44 -18.00 9.35 13.89
C VAL A 44 -18.89 9.47 15.14
N ASP A 45 -18.42 8.99 16.29
CA ASP A 45 -19.15 9.02 17.56
C ASP A 45 -18.74 10.24 18.40
N SER A 46 -19.63 11.23 18.45
CA SER A 46 -19.42 12.47 19.19
C SER A 46 -19.39 12.30 20.72
N LEU A 47 -20.10 11.30 21.25
CA LEU A 47 -20.05 10.96 22.67
C LEU A 47 -18.70 10.34 23.01
N LEU A 48 -18.20 9.43 22.18
CA LEU A 48 -16.89 8.83 22.34
C LEU A 48 -15.77 9.88 22.31
N ALA A 49 -15.86 10.85 21.40
CA ALA A 49 -14.94 11.99 21.36
C ALA A 49 -14.97 12.83 22.65
N HIS A 50 -16.17 13.06 23.19
CA HIS A 50 -16.34 13.80 24.44
C HIS A 50 -15.73 13.05 25.63
N LEU A 51 -16.00 11.75 25.75
CA LEU A 51 -15.46 10.90 26.81
C LEU A 51 -13.94 10.79 26.73
N HIS A 52 -13.37 10.69 25.52
CA HIS A 52 -11.93 10.73 25.32
C HIS A 52 -11.32 12.02 25.87
N LYS A 53 -11.93 13.18 25.57
CA LYS A 53 -11.48 14.46 26.11
C LYS A 53 -11.58 14.49 27.64
N GLN A 54 -12.69 14.03 28.22
CA GLN A 54 -12.85 13.96 29.67
C GLN A 54 -11.79 13.08 30.34
N ALA A 55 -11.45 11.94 29.74
CA ALA A 55 -10.39 11.05 30.24
C ALA A 55 -9.01 11.73 30.21
N LEU A 56 -8.69 12.47 29.14
CA LEU A 56 -7.46 13.25 29.05
C LEU A 56 -7.41 14.39 30.07
N ASP A 57 -8.51 15.14 30.21
CA ASP A 57 -8.59 16.24 31.17
C ASP A 57 -8.44 15.73 32.62
N ALA A 58 -9.07 14.59 32.95
CA ALA A 58 -8.93 13.94 34.26
C ALA A 58 -7.50 13.45 34.52
N GLU A 59 -6.83 12.88 33.51
CA GLU A 59 -5.43 12.46 33.63
C GLU A 59 -4.48 13.64 33.84
N ILE A 60 -4.69 14.75 33.12
CA ILE A 60 -3.92 15.99 33.32
C ILE A 60 -4.14 16.53 34.74
N HIS A 61 -5.39 16.52 35.21
CA HIS A 61 -5.74 16.98 36.55
C HIS A 61 -5.08 16.12 37.64
N PHE A 62 -5.14 14.80 37.51
CA PHE A 62 -4.47 13.86 38.41
C PHE A 62 -2.95 14.10 38.44
N LYS A 63 -2.27 14.10 37.28
CA LYS A 63 -0.82 14.32 37.19
C LYS A 63 -0.40 15.68 37.77
N ARG A 64 -1.22 16.71 37.58
CA ARG A 64 -0.99 18.04 38.17
C ARG A 64 -1.04 17.97 39.71
N LEU A 65 -2.07 17.34 40.27
CA LEU A 65 -2.23 17.22 41.73
C LEU A 65 -1.16 16.34 42.36
N GLU A 66 -0.85 15.21 41.73
CA GLU A 66 0.23 14.31 42.16
C GLU A 66 1.56 15.05 42.25
N LYS A 67 1.89 15.88 41.24
CA LYS A 67 3.12 16.67 41.22
C LYS A 67 3.12 17.79 42.29
N GLN A 68 1.98 18.41 42.55
CA GLN A 68 1.88 19.58 43.45
C GLN A 68 1.80 19.19 44.94
N ARG A 69 1.10 18.09 45.25
CA ARG A 69 0.74 17.73 46.63
C ARG A 69 1.27 16.36 47.05
N GLY A 70 1.79 15.59 46.11
CA GLY A 70 2.28 14.22 46.32
C GLY A 70 1.16 13.18 46.20
N ALA A 71 1.55 11.96 45.85
CA ALA A 71 0.64 10.84 45.59
C ALA A 71 -0.21 10.41 46.81
N LYS A 72 0.15 10.84 48.02
CA LYS A 72 -0.57 10.51 49.27
C LYS A 72 -1.59 11.57 49.69
N ASP A 73 -1.73 12.65 48.92
CA ASP A 73 -2.74 13.68 49.19
C ASP A 73 -4.14 13.13 48.88
N PRO A 74 -5.14 13.31 49.76
CA PRO A 74 -6.49 12.81 49.54
C PRO A 74 -7.14 13.38 48.27
N MET A 75 -6.78 14.60 47.84
CA MET A 75 -7.31 15.12 46.57
C MET A 75 -6.66 14.46 45.36
N ALA A 76 -5.38 14.06 45.45
CA ALA A 76 -4.73 13.28 44.40
C ALA A 76 -5.35 11.89 44.26
N GLN A 77 -5.77 11.26 45.37
CA GLN A 77 -6.48 9.98 45.35
C GLN A 77 -7.87 10.10 44.70
N ILE A 78 -8.65 11.11 45.07
CA ILE A 78 -9.95 11.37 44.42
C ILE A 78 -9.76 11.65 42.92
N ALA A 79 -8.72 12.40 42.55
CA ALA A 79 -8.43 12.67 41.15
C ALA A 79 -8.00 11.40 40.37
N ALA A 80 -7.34 10.45 41.04
CA ALA A 80 -7.04 9.14 40.46
C ALA A 80 -8.32 8.35 40.19
N ASP A 81 -9.23 8.26 41.17
CA ASP A 81 -10.52 7.57 41.02
C ASP A 81 -11.38 8.20 39.90
N MET A 82 -11.36 9.53 39.78
CA MET A 82 -12.02 10.25 38.70
C MET A 82 -11.41 9.93 37.32
N MET A 83 -10.08 9.86 37.23
CA MET A 83 -9.38 9.45 36.01
C MET A 83 -9.77 8.02 35.61
N ASP A 84 -9.77 7.08 36.56
CA ASP A 84 -10.10 5.68 36.30
C ASP A 84 -11.57 5.51 35.88
N SER A 85 -12.47 6.27 36.50
CA SER A 85 -13.88 6.32 36.13
C SER A 85 -14.07 6.85 34.70
N ALA A 86 -13.40 7.95 34.35
CA ALA A 86 -13.47 8.53 33.01
C ALA A 86 -12.87 7.60 31.94
N LYS A 87 -11.76 6.92 32.26
CA LYS A 87 -11.15 5.90 31.38
C LYS A 87 -12.08 4.71 31.18
N SER A 88 -12.71 4.23 32.23
CA SER A 88 -13.64 3.10 32.16
C SER A 88 -14.87 3.44 31.30
N ALA A 89 -15.43 4.64 31.45
CA ALA A 89 -16.53 5.12 30.62
C ALA A 89 -16.13 5.22 29.14
N TYR A 90 -14.95 5.78 28.85
CA TYR A 90 -14.41 5.85 27.49
C TYR A 90 -14.23 4.47 26.86
N LEU A 91 -13.58 3.54 27.55
CA LEU A 91 -13.33 2.19 27.05
C LEU A 91 -14.62 1.40 26.84
N THR A 92 -15.59 1.56 27.74
CA THR A 92 -16.90 0.92 27.58
C THR A 92 -17.59 1.43 26.31
N ARG A 93 -17.65 2.75 26.11
CA ARG A 93 -18.24 3.31 24.90
C ARG A 93 -17.49 2.92 23.63
N LEU A 94 -16.16 2.78 23.71
CA LEU A 94 -15.34 2.33 22.59
C LEU A 94 -15.71 0.89 22.17
N LEU A 95 -15.95 0.00 23.14
CA LEU A 95 -16.40 -1.36 22.86
C LEU A 95 -17.81 -1.38 22.25
N GLU A 96 -18.74 -0.60 22.81
CA GLU A 96 -20.08 -0.46 22.24
C GLU A 96 -20.05 0.05 20.78
N ALA A 97 -19.22 1.06 20.50
CA ALA A 97 -19.06 1.59 19.15
C ALA A 97 -18.39 0.60 18.18
N ARG A 98 -17.65 -0.38 18.69
CA ARG A 98 -17.11 -1.50 17.90
C ARG A 98 -18.16 -2.55 17.56
N GLU A 99 -19.16 -2.69 18.41
CA GLU A 99 -20.27 -3.64 18.23
C GLU A 99 -21.44 -3.03 17.43
N ASP A 100 -21.52 -1.70 17.32
CA ASP A 100 -22.56 -1.00 16.56
C ASP A 100 -22.28 -1.01 15.05
N ASP A 101 -23.05 -1.82 14.32
CA ASP A 101 -22.94 -1.98 12.86
C ASP A 101 -23.07 -0.66 12.08
N ALA A 102 -23.89 0.29 12.54
CA ALA A 102 -24.11 1.56 11.85
C ALA A 102 -22.88 2.46 11.99
N VAL A 103 -22.29 2.49 13.19
CA VAL A 103 -21.03 3.22 13.45
C VAL A 103 -19.88 2.57 12.68
N GLN A 104 -19.80 1.25 12.68
CA GLN A 104 -18.79 0.50 11.94
C GLN A 104 -18.86 0.72 10.43
N ALA A 105 -20.06 0.80 9.85
CA ALA A 105 -20.24 1.12 8.43
C ALA A 105 -19.70 2.52 8.09
N ALA A 106 -19.98 3.52 8.95
CA ALA A 106 -19.48 4.87 8.78
C ALA A 106 -17.94 4.93 8.91
N VAL A 107 -17.36 4.25 9.91
CA VAL A 107 -15.91 4.15 10.11
C VAL A 107 -15.22 3.52 8.91
N LYS A 108 -15.74 2.39 8.41
CA LYS A 108 -15.20 1.74 7.20
C LYS A 108 -15.22 2.68 6.00
N SER A 109 -16.32 3.43 5.80
CA SER A 109 -16.40 4.39 4.70
C SER A 109 -15.37 5.52 4.81
N MET A 110 -15.05 5.94 6.04
CA MET A 110 -14.05 6.98 6.29
C MET A 110 -12.63 6.45 6.06
N LEU A 111 -12.32 5.25 6.55
CA LEU A 111 -11.02 4.61 6.36
C LEU A 111 -10.75 4.33 4.88
N LEU A 112 -11.74 3.85 4.12
CA LEU A 112 -11.58 3.62 2.68
C LEU A 112 -11.20 4.92 1.93
N ARG A 113 -11.79 6.06 2.29
CA ARG A 113 -11.44 7.35 1.68
C ARG A 113 -10.03 7.79 2.03
N LEU A 114 -9.60 7.57 3.27
CA LEU A 114 -8.25 7.87 3.70
C LEU A 114 -7.23 6.97 2.97
N ASP A 115 -7.55 5.69 2.79
CA ASP A 115 -6.71 4.76 2.04
C ASP A 115 -6.58 5.18 0.57
N GLU A 116 -7.68 5.57 -0.08
CA GLU A 116 -7.66 6.09 -1.45
C GLU A 116 -6.77 7.34 -1.58
N GLU A 117 -6.86 8.28 -0.63
CA GLU A 117 -6.01 9.48 -0.60
C GLU A 117 -4.53 9.12 -0.41
N ARG A 118 -4.22 8.21 0.51
CA ARG A 118 -2.84 7.75 0.76
C ARG A 118 -2.26 7.00 -0.44
N GLU A 119 -3.05 6.16 -1.11
CA GLU A 119 -2.63 5.46 -2.31
C GLU A 119 -2.31 6.43 -3.45
N ALA A 120 -3.07 7.51 -3.59
CA ALA A 120 -2.78 8.55 -4.58
C ALA A 120 -1.45 9.27 -4.29
N GLU A 121 -1.19 9.61 -3.03
CA GLU A 121 0.10 10.22 -2.62
C GLU A 121 1.28 9.26 -2.84
N LEU A 122 1.11 7.98 -2.51
CA LEU A 122 2.13 6.96 -2.76
C LEU A 122 2.37 6.76 -4.25
N ALA A 123 1.33 6.75 -5.08
CA ALA A 123 1.46 6.67 -6.53
C ALA A 123 2.24 7.87 -7.08
N GLU A 124 1.96 9.09 -6.60
CA GLU A 124 2.68 10.29 -7.02
C GLU A 124 4.16 10.23 -6.62
N THR A 125 4.48 9.77 -5.41
CA THR A 125 5.87 9.64 -4.95
C THR A 125 6.64 8.55 -5.71
N LYS A 126 6.02 7.38 -5.95
CA LYS A 126 6.56 6.31 -6.79
C LYS A 126 6.81 6.83 -8.21
N GLN A 127 5.87 7.57 -8.80
CA GLN A 127 6.02 8.15 -10.13
C GLN A 127 7.21 9.13 -10.20
N LYS A 128 7.33 10.06 -9.24
CA LYS A 128 8.47 10.98 -9.16
C LYS A 128 9.81 10.26 -9.03
N PHE A 129 9.85 9.15 -8.29
CA PHE A 129 11.06 8.32 -8.18
C PHE A 129 11.42 7.69 -9.55
N TRP A 130 10.44 7.11 -10.23
CA TRP A 130 10.62 6.52 -11.56
C TRP A 130 11.09 7.53 -12.60
N ASP A 131 10.53 8.74 -12.58
CA ASP A 131 10.95 9.82 -13.46
C ASP A 131 12.42 10.22 -13.24
N ARG A 132 12.86 10.28 -11.97
CA ARG A 132 14.27 10.54 -11.63
C ARG A 132 15.19 9.42 -12.10
N LEU A 133 14.78 8.17 -11.93
CA LEU A 133 15.55 7.00 -12.34
C LEU A 133 15.67 6.92 -13.86
N ASN A 134 14.58 7.18 -14.60
CA ASN A 134 14.59 7.28 -16.06
C ASN A 134 15.48 8.42 -16.56
N ALA A 135 15.43 9.59 -15.92
CA ALA A 135 16.29 10.72 -16.24
C ALA A 135 17.77 10.41 -15.98
N PHE A 136 18.08 9.71 -14.88
CA PHE A 136 19.43 9.22 -14.58
C PHE A 136 19.93 8.27 -15.67
N HIS A 137 19.11 7.29 -16.08
CA HIS A 137 19.49 6.37 -17.16
C HIS A 137 19.73 7.07 -18.49
N LEU A 138 18.89 8.03 -18.85
CA LEU A 138 19.08 8.80 -20.08
C LEU A 138 20.40 9.57 -20.07
N ARG A 139 20.81 10.11 -18.90
CA ARG A 139 22.11 10.76 -18.73
C ARG A 139 23.28 9.78 -18.86
N MET A 140 23.20 8.62 -18.20
CA MET A 140 24.22 7.57 -18.30
C MET A 140 24.39 7.08 -19.75
N ARG A 141 23.28 6.89 -20.48
CA ARG A 141 23.32 6.49 -21.89
C ARG A 141 23.99 7.54 -22.76
N LYS A 142 23.66 8.83 -22.57
CA LYS A 142 24.32 9.93 -23.28
C LYS A 142 25.82 10.02 -22.97
N GLN A 143 26.22 9.75 -21.73
CA GLN A 143 27.64 9.69 -21.35
C GLN A 143 28.36 8.52 -22.05
N MET A 144 27.77 7.32 -22.07
CA MET A 144 28.32 6.17 -22.78
C MET A 144 28.42 6.41 -24.30
N GLU A 145 27.42 7.03 -24.91
CA GLU A 145 27.44 7.40 -26.34
C GLU A 145 28.53 8.47 -26.62
N ALA A 146 28.73 9.43 -25.71
CA ALA A 146 29.79 10.44 -25.82
C ALA A 146 31.20 9.84 -25.61
N GLU A 147 31.34 8.87 -24.72
CA GLU A 147 32.59 8.13 -24.50
C GLU A 147 32.90 7.18 -25.68
N GLN A 148 31.89 6.54 -26.28
CA GLN A 148 32.06 5.74 -27.49
C GLN A 148 32.53 6.56 -28.70
N HIS A 149 32.08 7.82 -28.83
CA HIS A 149 32.55 8.72 -29.88
C HIS A 149 33.98 9.21 -29.70
N ASN A 150 34.54 9.13 -28.48
CA ASN A 150 35.93 9.47 -28.16
C ASN A 150 36.85 8.25 -27.98
N ALA A 151 36.31 7.03 -28.04
CA ALA A 151 37.09 5.82 -27.85
C ALA A 151 37.76 5.37 -29.15
N ASP A 152 39.06 5.11 -29.07
CA ASP A 152 39.88 4.55 -30.15
C ASP A 152 39.18 3.35 -30.83
N PRO A 153 39.18 3.26 -32.18
CA PRO A 153 38.48 2.21 -32.92
C PRO A 153 38.96 0.79 -32.58
N SER A 154 40.15 0.65 -31.98
CA SER A 154 40.68 -0.62 -31.46
C SER A 154 39.91 -1.13 -30.22
N MET A 155 39.44 -0.23 -29.35
CA MET A 155 38.60 -0.59 -28.18
C MET A 155 37.16 -0.87 -28.59
N ALA A 156 36.64 -0.20 -29.62
CA ALA A 156 35.36 -0.53 -30.23
C ALA A 156 35.40 -1.91 -30.90
N LEU A 157 36.49 -2.26 -31.60
CA LEU A 157 36.69 -3.58 -32.20
C LEU A 157 36.82 -4.68 -31.13
N PHE A 158 37.51 -4.40 -30.01
CA PHE A 158 37.64 -5.33 -28.88
C PHE A 158 36.29 -5.56 -28.18
N ALA A 159 35.50 -4.50 -27.96
CA ALA A 159 34.14 -4.59 -27.44
C ALA A 159 33.19 -5.33 -28.41
N MET A 160 33.35 -5.12 -29.72
CA MET A 160 32.57 -5.79 -30.77
C MET A 160 32.95 -7.28 -30.92
N MET A 161 34.22 -7.66 -30.75
CA MET A 161 34.65 -9.07 -30.68
C MET A 161 34.11 -9.78 -29.44
N MET A 162 34.03 -9.10 -28.30
CA MET A 162 33.43 -9.63 -27.07
C MET A 162 31.89 -9.76 -27.16
N MET A 163 31.24 -8.96 -28.01
CA MET A 163 29.78 -9.00 -28.26
C MET A 163 29.39 -9.98 -29.38
N ASN A 164 30.22 -10.15 -30.41
CA ASN A 164 29.93 -11.04 -31.55
C ASN A 164 30.48 -12.47 -31.40
N GLY A 165 31.35 -12.75 -30.42
CA GLY A 165 31.83 -14.10 -30.13
C GLY A 165 30.78 -15.07 -29.55
N ILE A 166 29.54 -14.62 -29.31
CA ILE A 166 28.46 -15.42 -28.71
C ILE A 166 27.31 -15.68 -29.71
N ASN A 167 27.33 -15.07 -30.90
CA ASN A 167 26.22 -15.14 -31.87
C ASN A 167 26.38 -16.21 -32.96
N ALA A 168 26.96 -17.36 -32.64
CA ALA A 168 26.84 -18.56 -33.46
C ALA A 168 25.64 -19.40 -32.97
N GLY A 169 24.45 -18.97 -33.36
CA GLY A 169 23.21 -19.73 -33.18
C GLY A 169 22.29 -19.17 -32.11
N LEU A 170 21.43 -18.24 -32.50
CA LEU A 170 20.01 -18.28 -32.16
C LEU A 170 19.29 -17.20 -32.98
N SER A 171 18.41 -17.69 -33.84
CA SER A 171 17.43 -16.97 -34.64
C SER A 171 16.67 -15.95 -33.80
N ALA A 172 16.34 -14.83 -34.43
CA ALA A 172 15.59 -13.71 -33.88
C ALA A 172 14.35 -14.18 -33.08
N HIS A 173 14.36 -13.89 -31.77
CA HIS A 173 13.17 -13.99 -30.93
C HIS A 173 12.92 -12.63 -30.29
N ASN A 174 11.80 -12.01 -30.67
CA ASN A 174 11.35 -10.74 -30.12
C ASN A 174 10.80 -10.98 -28.71
N PRO A 175 11.30 -10.33 -27.65
CA PRO A 175 10.86 -10.55 -26.27
C PRO A 175 9.42 -10.08 -26.00
N PHE A 176 8.81 -9.35 -26.94
CA PHE A 176 7.43 -8.88 -26.85
C PHE A 176 6.38 -9.93 -27.27
N ASP A 177 6.76 -10.99 -28.00
CA ASP A 177 5.82 -12.06 -28.40
C ASP A 177 5.37 -12.93 -27.21
N GLY A 178 6.22 -13.07 -26.19
CA GLY A 178 5.90 -13.77 -24.94
C GLY A 178 4.88 -13.01 -24.10
N ILE A 179 5.04 -11.68 -24.00
CA ILE A 179 4.20 -10.81 -23.17
C ILE A 179 2.79 -10.68 -23.77
N GLN A 180 2.67 -10.55 -25.09
CA GLN A 180 1.36 -10.53 -25.75
C GLN A 180 0.63 -11.89 -25.69
N LYS A 181 1.35 -13.01 -25.79
CA LYS A 181 0.76 -14.36 -25.60
C LYS A 181 0.35 -14.60 -24.14
N GLN A 182 1.07 -14.06 -23.17
CA GLN A 182 0.74 -14.18 -21.75
C GLN A 182 -0.48 -13.35 -21.37
N MET A 183 -0.64 -12.13 -21.91
CA MET A 183 -1.85 -11.32 -21.73
C MET A 183 -3.09 -11.94 -22.40
N ARG A 184 -2.96 -12.55 -23.59
CA ARG A 184 -4.08 -13.27 -24.23
C ARG A 184 -4.51 -14.51 -23.43
N ARG A 185 -3.56 -15.24 -22.83
CA ARG A 185 -3.85 -16.40 -21.97
C ARG A 185 -4.51 -16.02 -20.65
N GLN A 186 -4.10 -14.90 -20.04
CA GLN A 186 -4.74 -14.41 -18.80
C GLN A 186 -6.17 -13.92 -19.03
N ARG A 187 -6.47 -13.31 -20.19
CA ARG A 187 -7.86 -12.95 -20.55
C ARG A 187 -8.74 -14.18 -20.79
N THR A 188 -8.22 -15.26 -21.38
CA THR A 188 -8.98 -16.52 -21.53
C THR A 188 -9.16 -17.26 -20.22
N PHE A 189 -8.22 -17.17 -19.27
CA PHE A 189 -8.37 -17.75 -17.94
C PHE A 189 -9.38 -16.97 -17.07
N ALA A 190 -9.40 -15.63 -17.15
CA ALA A 190 -10.42 -14.84 -16.47
C ALA A 190 -11.83 -15.09 -17.03
N ALA A 191 -11.96 -15.27 -18.35
CA ALA A 191 -13.24 -15.63 -18.99
C ALA A 191 -13.68 -17.06 -18.64
N ALA A 192 -12.78 -18.05 -18.65
CA ALA A 192 -13.08 -19.43 -18.28
C ALA A 192 -13.34 -19.60 -16.77
N PHE A 193 -12.71 -18.78 -15.92
CA PHE A 193 -12.99 -18.75 -14.49
C PHE A 193 -14.34 -18.09 -14.20
N ALA A 194 -14.73 -17.04 -14.93
CA ALA A 194 -16.08 -16.47 -14.84
C ALA A 194 -17.17 -17.46 -15.33
N GLU A 195 -16.88 -18.27 -16.34
CA GLU A 195 -17.78 -19.32 -16.86
C GLU A 195 -17.83 -20.56 -15.94
N ALA A 196 -16.80 -20.82 -15.14
CA ALA A 196 -16.73 -21.94 -14.18
C ALA A 196 -17.18 -21.58 -12.75
N SER A 197 -17.14 -20.31 -12.36
CA SER A 197 -17.60 -19.82 -11.05
C SER A 197 -19.07 -19.37 -11.05
N PHE A 198 -19.66 -19.19 -12.23
CA PHE A 198 -21.11 -19.13 -12.43
C PHE A 198 -21.54 -20.30 -13.31
N GLY A 199 -21.64 -21.48 -12.69
CA GLY A 199 -22.38 -22.60 -13.29
C GLY A 199 -23.82 -22.17 -13.64
N PRO A 200 -24.44 -22.80 -14.64
CA PRO A 200 -25.73 -22.40 -15.16
C PRO A 200 -26.79 -22.41 -14.06
N GLN A 201 -27.50 -21.29 -13.89
CA GLN A 201 -28.75 -21.30 -13.14
C GLN A 201 -29.72 -22.29 -13.79
N PRO A 202 -30.26 -23.28 -13.06
CA PRO A 202 -31.42 -24.03 -13.50
C PRO A 202 -32.64 -23.17 -13.16
N GLY A 203 -33.26 -22.56 -14.16
CA GLY A 203 -34.52 -21.87 -13.88
C GLY A 203 -35.08 -21.05 -15.01
N GLY A 204 -36.10 -21.62 -15.67
CA GLY A 204 -37.25 -20.81 -16.08
C GLY A 204 -37.15 -20.20 -17.47
N SER A 205 -37.40 -21.03 -18.49
CA SER A 205 -38.29 -20.59 -19.56
C SER A 205 -39.65 -20.25 -18.95
N MET A 206 -39.87 -18.99 -18.57
CA MET A 206 -41.21 -18.43 -18.49
C MET A 206 -41.38 -17.54 -19.72
N SER A 207 -42.12 -18.12 -20.65
CA SER A 207 -42.74 -17.49 -21.79
C SER A 207 -43.30 -16.12 -21.45
N ALA A 208 -43.06 -15.20 -22.37
CA ALA A 208 -43.91 -14.06 -22.67
C ALA A 208 -45.40 -14.39 -22.39
N PHE A 209 -46.03 -13.59 -21.53
CA PHE A 209 -47.47 -13.36 -21.62
C PHE A 209 -47.65 -11.91 -22.06
N ALA A 210 -47.79 -11.76 -23.37
CA ALA A 210 -48.37 -10.60 -24.00
C ALA A 210 -49.84 -10.52 -23.60
N GLY A 211 -50.35 -9.30 -23.45
CA GLY A 211 -51.72 -9.06 -23.06
C GLY A 211 -52.76 -9.56 -24.07
N SER A 212 -53.96 -9.77 -23.54
CA SER A 212 -55.27 -9.50 -24.12
C SER A 212 -56.26 -9.45 -22.97
#